data_AF-A0A2E4D3W3-F1
#
_entry.id   AF-A0A2E4D3W3-F1
#
_cell.length_a   1.000
_cell.length_b   1.000
_cell.length_c   1.000
_cell.angle_alpha   90.00
_cell.angle_beta   90.00
_cell.angle_gamma   90.00
#
_symmetry.space_group_name_H-M   'P 1'
#
loop_
_entity.id
_entity.type
_entity.pdbx_description
1 polymer ?
#
loop_
_entity_poly.entity_id
_entity_poly.type
_entity_poly.pdbx_seq_one_letter_code
_entity_poly.pdbx_strand_id
1 'polypeptide(L)'
;MNLRKIFLVLLSALLITHLIKSIYIGTPLIGVVIWSVPLIFFGYFAFKNPTARLYQIFGFIILIYFMTTSLIVFGLPKTSILNWLELIEIVTLFFVGVYAAREELNVK
;
A
#
# COMPACT_ATOMS: atom_id res chain seq x y z
N MET A 1 -14.39 -4.01 -15.11
CA MET A 1 -14.23 -3.35 -13.80
C MET A 1 -12.99 -2.48 -13.90
N ASN A 2 -13.05 -1.19 -13.57
CA ASN A 2 -11.91 -0.28 -13.81
C ASN A 2 -10.86 -0.48 -12.69
N LEU A 3 -9.88 -1.36 -12.91
CA LEU A 3 -8.86 -1.72 -11.90
C LEU A 3 -8.06 -0.52 -11.44
N ARG A 4 -7.85 0.46 -12.33
CA ARG A 4 -7.19 1.73 -12.01
C ARG A 4 -7.93 2.54 -10.95
N LYS A 5 -9.27 2.59 -11.00
CA LYS A 5 -10.06 3.25 -9.95
C LYS A 5 -10.00 2.48 -8.63
N ILE A 6 -10.04 1.15 -8.70
CA ILE A 6 -9.95 0.29 -7.50
C ILE A 6 -8.57 0.43 -6.85
N PHE A 7 -7.51 0.49 -7.65
CA PHE A 7 -6.16 0.76 -7.19
C PHE A 7 -6.09 2.04 -6.34
N LEU A 8 -6.66 3.15 -6.84
CA LEU A 8 -6.71 4.40 -6.08
C LEU A 8 -7.52 4.28 -4.79
N VAL A 9 -8.69 3.63 -4.85
CA VAL A 9 -9.54 3.43 -3.67
C VAL A 9 -8.79 2.62 -2.60
N LEU A 10 -8.12 1.54 -2.98
CA LEU A 10 -7.33 0.71 -2.06
C LEU A 10 -6.09 1.45 -1.53
N LEU A 11 -5.42 2.25 -2.35
CA LEU A 11 -4.32 3.10 -1.91
C LEU A 11 -4.79 4.11 -0.87
N SER A 12 -5.92 4.78 -1.13
CA SER A 12 -6.52 5.71 -0.17
C SER A 12 -6.96 5.02 1.12
N ALA A 13 -7.58 3.83 1.02
CA ALA A 13 -7.96 3.02 2.18
C ALA A 13 -6.74 2.68 3.04
N LEU A 14 -5.66 2.18 2.43
CA LEU A 14 -4.41 1.85 3.12
C LEU A 14 -3.81 3.07 3.85
N LEU A 15 -3.80 4.24 3.22
CA LEU A 15 -3.29 5.47 3.82
C LEU A 15 -4.16 5.92 5.02
N ILE A 16 -5.48 5.80 4.90
CA ILE A 16 -6.42 6.13 5.98
C ILE A 16 -6.25 5.15 7.15
N THR A 17 -6.21 3.84 6.89
CA THR A 17 -5.98 2.82 7.91
C THR A 17 -4.64 3.03 8.61
N HIS A 18 -3.57 3.30 7.85
CA HIS A 18 -2.26 3.60 8.41
C HIS A 18 -2.28 4.83 9.32
N LEU A 19 -2.97 5.89 8.90
CA LEU A 19 -3.11 7.13 9.68
C LEU A 19 -3.89 6.89 10.98
N ILE A 20 -5.05 6.23 10.90
CA ILE A 20 -5.89 5.91 12.07
C ILE A 20 -5.11 5.06 13.05
N LYS A 21 -4.46 4.00 12.56
CA LYS A 21 -3.60 3.13 13.38
C LYS A 21 -2.47 3.92 14.03
N SER A 22 -1.81 4.80 13.29
CA SER A 22 -0.69 5.60 13.78
C SER A 22 -1.10 6.57 14.87
N ILE A 23 -2.28 7.20 14.75
CA ILE A 23 -2.86 8.05 15.80
C ILE A 23 -3.17 7.21 17.05
N TYR A 24 -3.76 6.02 16.88
CA TYR A 24 -4.14 5.16 17.99
C TYR A 24 -2.94 4.61 18.78
N ILE A 25 -1.87 4.21 18.08
CA ILE A 25 -0.66 3.64 18.68
C ILE A 25 0.31 4.72 19.17
N GLY A 26 0.16 5.97 18.70
CA GLY A 26 1.09 7.06 19.01
C GLY A 26 2.40 6.94 18.22
N THR A 27 2.33 6.46 16.97
CA THR A 27 3.50 6.35 16.09
C THR A 27 4.14 7.74 15.88
N PRO A 28 5.47 7.87 16.01
CA PRO A 28 6.15 9.12 15.70
C PRO A 28 5.85 9.61 14.28
N LEU A 29 5.70 10.93 14.11
CA LEU A 29 5.36 11.54 12.82
C LEU A 29 6.29 11.09 11.68
N ILE A 30 7.58 10.93 11.98
CA ILE A 30 8.56 10.45 11.00
C ILE A 30 8.21 9.06 10.45
N GLY A 31 7.68 8.17 11.29
CA GLY A 31 7.23 6.83 10.87
C GLY A 31 6.04 6.92 9.93
N VAL A 32 5.07 7.77 10.25
CA VAL A 32 3.89 8.00 9.38
C VAL A 32 4.31 8.54 8.02
N VAL A 33 5.24 9.50 8.00
CA VAL A 33 5.73 10.13 6.77
C VAL A 33 6.51 9.15 5.90
N ILE A 34 7.43 8.37 6.48
CA ILE A 34 8.27 7.41 5.75
C ILE A 34 7.43 6.37 4.99
N TRP A 35 6.31 5.92 5.58
CA TRP A 35 5.44 4.95 4.93
C TRP A 35 4.41 5.58 3.99
N SER A 36 3.91 6.78 4.30
CA SER A 36 2.84 7.41 3.52
C SER A 36 3.35 8.14 2.27
N VAL A 37 4.46 8.89 2.37
CA VAL A 37 4.91 9.78 1.28
C VAL A 37 5.32 8.99 0.02
N PRO A 38 6.14 7.92 0.11
CA PRO A 38 6.49 7.14 -1.08
C PRO A 38 5.25 6.51 -1.74
N LEU A 39 4.29 6.01 -0.95
CA LEU A 39 3.05 5.44 -1.46
C LEU A 39 2.21 6.48 -2.21
N ILE A 40 2.05 7.67 -1.65
CA ILE A 40 1.32 8.77 -2.29
C ILE A 40 2.02 9.19 -3.59
N PHE A 41 3.33 9.43 -3.53
CA PHE A 41 4.10 9.92 -4.66
C PHE A 41 4.07 8.90 -5.81
N PHE A 42 4.52 7.67 -5.58
CA PHE A 42 4.60 6.67 -6.63
C PHE A 42 3.22 6.15 -7.05
N GLY A 43 2.26 6.06 -6.12
CA GLY A 43 0.89 5.69 -6.46
C GLY A 43 0.20 6.73 -7.35
N TYR A 44 0.39 8.03 -7.07
CA TYR A 44 -0.11 9.10 -7.93
C TYR A 44 0.52 9.06 -9.32
N PHE A 45 1.84 8.90 -9.42
CA PHE A 45 2.51 8.85 -10.71
C PHE A 45 2.17 7.59 -11.50
N ALA A 46 2.05 6.44 -10.85
CA ALA A 46 1.57 5.20 -11.49
C ALA A 46 0.16 5.39 -12.07
N PHE A 47 -0.73 6.09 -11.36
CA PHE A 47 -2.06 6.40 -11.86
C PHE A 47 -2.06 7.44 -12.99
N LYS A 48 -1.24 8.50 -12.93
CA LYS A 48 -1.29 9.61 -13.90
C LYS A 48 -0.58 9.27 -15.22
N ASN A 49 0.60 8.68 -15.12
CA ASN A 49 1.49 8.37 -16.24
C ASN A 49 1.97 6.92 -16.11
N PRO A 50 1.10 5.93 -16.37
CA PRO A 50 1.41 4.53 -16.11
C PRO A 50 2.59 4.07 -16.95
N THR A 51 3.62 3.54 -16.27
CA THR A 51 4.76 2.89 -16.90
C THR A 51 5.11 1.63 -16.11
N ALA A 52 5.68 0.63 -16.80
CA ALA A 52 6.13 -0.61 -16.16
C ALA A 52 7.06 -0.33 -14.97
N ARG A 53 7.99 0.61 -15.14
CA ARG A 53 8.93 1.01 -14.09
C ARG A 53 8.23 1.60 -12.87
N LEU A 54 7.20 2.45 -13.04
CA LEU A 54 6.48 3.04 -11.89
C LEU A 54 5.70 1.98 -11.10
N TYR A 55 5.03 1.05 -11.79
CA TYR A 55 4.36 -0.06 -11.11
C TYR A 55 5.34 -1.01 -10.41
N GLN A 56 6.52 -1.25 -10.99
CA GLN A 56 7.58 -2.02 -10.34
C GLN A 56 8.09 -1.34 -9.06
N ILE A 57 8.37 -0.03 -9.12
CA ILE A 57 8.80 0.74 -7.94
C ILE A 57 7.70 0.73 -6.87
N PHE A 58 6.45 0.95 -7.27
CA PHE A 58 5.31 0.91 -6.35
C PHE A 58 5.17 -0.48 -5.70
N GLY A 59 5.24 -1.55 -6.48
CA GLY A 59 5.21 -2.93 -5.98
C GLY A 59 6.35 -3.21 -5.01
N PHE A 60 7.56 -2.72 -5.28
CA PHE A 60 8.70 -2.85 -4.36
C PHE A 60 8.47 -2.13 -3.03
N ILE A 61 7.91 -0.91 -3.05
CA ILE A 61 7.55 -0.17 -1.82
C ILE A 61 6.52 -0.95 -1.01
N ILE A 62 5.47 -1.48 -1.68
CA ILE A 62 4.44 -2.30 -1.03
C ILE A 62 5.02 -3.57 -0.43
N LEU A 63 6.00 -4.21 -1.06
CA LEU A 63 6.67 -5.40 -0.52
C LEU A 63 7.49 -5.08 0.73
N ILE A 64 8.24 -3.97 0.75
CA ILE A 64 8.95 -3.52 1.96
C ILE A 64 7.96 -3.25 3.09
N TYR A 65 6.84 -2.61 2.76
CA TYR A 65 5.80 -2.33 3.74
C TYR A 65 5.18 -3.63 4.28
N PHE A 66 4.87 -4.58 3.40
CA PHE A 66 4.40 -5.92 3.76
C PHE A 66 5.32 -6.63 4.74
N MET A 67 6.64 -6.61 4.49
CA MET A 67 7.62 -7.23 5.38
C MET A 67 7.55 -6.63 6.80
N THR A 68 7.48 -5.31 6.89
CA THR A 68 7.43 -4.60 8.17
C THR A 68 6.12 -4.87 8.91
N THR A 69 4.98 -4.83 8.21
CA THR A 69 3.67 -5.11 8.80
C THR A 69 3.54 -6.58 9.23
N SER A 70 4.17 -7.51 8.50
CA SER A 70 4.20 -8.93 8.86
C SER A 70 4.94 -9.18 10.17
N LEU A 71 6.05 -8.47 10.43
CA LEU A 71 6.76 -8.55 11.72
C LEU A 71 5.87 -8.11 12.89
N ILE A 72 5.02 -7.10 12.67
CA ILE A 72 4.07 -6.64 13.70
C ILE A 72 2.97 -7.68 13.89
N VAL A 73 2.34 -8.13 12.81
CA VAL A 73 1.18 -9.03 12.86
C VAL A 73 1.52 -10.40 13.44
N PHE A 74 2.61 -11.00 12.97
CA PHE A 74 2.98 -12.36 13.35
C PHE A 74 4.03 -12.41 14.47
N GLY A 75 4.79 -11.34 14.67
CA GLY A 75 5.86 -11.29 15.67
C GLY A 75 5.43 -10.81 17.05
N LEU A 76 4.28 -10.12 17.18
CA LEU A 76 3.78 -9.63 18.47
C LEU A 76 2.66 -10.53 19.03
N PRO A 77 2.65 -10.84 20.35
CA PRO A 77 1.69 -11.76 20.94
C PRO A 77 0.26 -11.22 21.07
N LYS A 78 0.04 -9.91 20.92
CA LYS A 78 -1.28 -9.26 21.05
C LYS A 78 -1.47 -8.16 20.00
N THR A 79 -1.63 -8.58 18.75
CA THR A 79 -1.73 -7.66 17.63
C THR A 79 -3.14 -7.07 17.49
N SER A 80 -3.25 -5.75 17.37
CA SER A 80 -4.54 -5.07 17.11
C SER A 80 -5.15 -5.48 15.75
N ILE A 81 -6.48 -5.49 15.67
CA ILE A 81 -7.26 -5.71 14.43
C ILE A 81 -6.85 -4.71 13.34
N LEU A 82 -6.45 -3.49 13.69
CA LEU A 82 -5.97 -2.49 12.72
C LEU A 82 -4.70 -2.93 11.99
N ASN A 83 -3.81 -3.68 12.65
CA ASN A 83 -2.61 -4.22 12.00
C ASN A 83 -2.98 -5.34 11.01
N TRP A 84 -3.98 -6.17 11.35
CA TRP A 84 -4.49 -7.19 10.46
C TRP A 84 -5.19 -6.58 9.24
N LEU A 85 -6.00 -5.54 9.44
CA LEU A 85 -6.65 -4.80 8.35
C LEU A 85 -5.61 -4.21 7.40
N GLU A 86 -4.59 -3.54 7.95
CA GLU A 86 -3.51 -2.95 7.15
C GLU A 86 -2.74 -4.01 6.34
N LEU A 87 -2.47 -5.19 6.94
CA LEU A 87 -1.86 -6.31 6.21
C LEU A 87 -2.72 -6.76 5.02
N ILE A 88 -4.03 -6.91 5.23
CA ILE A 88 -4.98 -7.31 4.18
C ILE A 88 -5.02 -6.26 3.06
N GLU A 89 -5.05 -4.97 3.41
CA GLU A 89 -5.02 -3.87 2.44
C GLU A 89 -3.73 -3.87 1.61
N ILE A 90 -2.56 -4.07 2.25
CA ILE A 90 -1.26 -4.18 1.57
C ILE A 90 -1.28 -5.32 0.54
N VAL A 91 -1.72 -6.51 0.95
CA VAL A 91 -1.77 -7.70 0.07
C VAL A 91 -2.75 -7.47 -1.08
N THR A 92 -3.93 -6.93 -0.79
CA THR A 92 -4.95 -6.66 -1.80
C THR A 92 -4.47 -5.61 -2.80
N LEU A 93 -3.86 -4.52 -2.31
CA LEU A 93 -3.30 -3.45 -3.13
C LEU A 93 -2.15 -3.93 -4.00
N PHE A 94 -1.30 -4.84 -3.51
CA PHE A 94 -0.25 -5.47 -4.31
C PHE A 94 -0.84 -6.18 -5.53
N PHE A 95 -1.79 -7.10 -5.32
CA PHE A 95 -2.40 -7.85 -6.41
C PHE A 95 -3.15 -6.95 -7.38
N VAL A 96 -3.98 -6.03 -6.88
CA VAL A 96 -4.69 -5.08 -7.74
C VAL A 96 -3.72 -4.19 -8.52
N GLY A 97 -2.62 -3.76 -7.91
CA GLY A 97 -1.57 -3.00 -8.58
C GLY A 97 -0.93 -3.76 -9.75
N VAL A 98 -0.65 -5.06 -9.57
CA VAL A 98 -0.12 -5.92 -10.64
C VAL A 98 -1.12 -6.08 -11.77
N TYR A 99 -2.39 -6.35 -11.48
CA TYR A 99 -3.42 -6.50 -12.51
C TYR A 99 -3.73 -5.18 -13.21
N ALA A 100 -3.74 -4.05 -12.49
CA ALA A 100 -3.90 -2.72 -13.06
C ALA A 100 -2.74 -2.39 -14.01
N ALA A 101 -1.50 -2.69 -13.62
CA ALA A 101 -0.33 -2.54 -14.49
C ALA A 101 -0.48 -3.34 -15.79
N ARG A 102 -0.95 -4.58 -15.70
CA ARG A 102 -1.17 -5.44 -16.88
C ARG A 102 -2.23 -4.86 -17.82
N GLU A 103 -3.35 -4.40 -17.26
CA GLU A 103 -4.44 -3.77 -18.02
C GLU A 103 -3.97 -2.48 -18.71
N GLU A 104 -3.24 -1.62 -17.99
CA GLU A 104 -2.82 -0.30 -18.50
C GLU A 104 -1.68 -0.37 -19.51
N LEU A 105 -0.80 -1.37 -19.38
CA LEU A 105 0.38 -1.51 -20.24
C LEU A 105 0.16 -2.46 -21.41
N ASN A 106 -1.03 -3.06 -21.54
CA ASN A 106 -1.37 -4.05 -22.58
C ASN A 106 -0.33 -5.19 -22.70
N VAL A 107 0.29 -5.56 -21.57
CA VAL A 107 1.25 -6.67 -21.53
C VAL A 107 0.43 -7.97 -21.56
N LYS A 108 0.51 -8.68 -22.69
CA LYS A 108 -0.20 -9.95 -22.91
C LYS A 108 0.18 -10.98 -21.85
#